data_AF-A0A6P8HYE6-F1
#
_entry.id   AF-A0A6P8HYE6-F1
#
_cell.length_a   1.000
_cell.length_b   1.000
_cell.length_c   1.000
_cell.angle_alpha   90.00
_cell.angle_beta   90.00
_cell.angle_gamma   90.00
#
_symmetry.space_group_name_H-M   'P 1'
#
loop_
_entity.id
_entity.type
_entity.pdbx_description
1 polymer ?
#
loop_
_entity_poly.entity_id
_entity_poly.type
_entity_poly.pdbx_seq_one_letter_code
_entity_poly.pdbx_strand_id
1 'polypeptide(L)'
;MKAFLLVVVCQFLLADLATSSMFDMEKFLKSMDTEKSSVSHQEEESIPSSLLDEFTTYVDGLMSSDDTSSLSQSDMNRETKNYFNELRKTMSNDPIKYKLKPGQVPPLECSHTPFGCCPDGSAAPSTGKEGCAMLLCEDIYKDKCNELLTTGQLDCKKMWRKCAFSCRRCKTAAAPISDCERNYPGAFCCWDGKPGTGPEGKRCRPCIDHYHRACAIFKEVSRGCQSNSWRIRNFMQTHCPETCGICSA
;
A
#
# COMPACT_ATOMS: atom_id res chain seq x y z
N MET A 1 57.29 9.80 31.16
CA MET A 1 56.87 10.64 30.01
C MET A 1 56.40 9.86 28.78
N LYS A 2 57.07 8.77 28.37
CA LYS A 2 56.64 7.97 27.19
C LYS A 2 55.25 7.31 27.32
N ALA A 3 54.84 6.91 28.52
CA ALA A 3 53.53 6.30 28.77
C ALA A 3 52.37 7.29 28.63
N PHE A 4 52.58 8.56 28.96
CA PHE A 4 51.53 9.58 28.91
C PHE A 4 51.23 9.99 27.46
N LEU A 5 52.26 10.03 26.61
CA LEU A 5 52.12 10.31 25.18
C LEU A 5 51.33 9.19 24.46
N LEU A 6 51.47 7.95 24.93
CA LEU A 6 50.79 6.79 24.35
C LEU A 6 49.29 6.79 24.70
N VAL A 7 48.91 7.27 25.90
CA VAL A 7 47.52 7.44 26.30
C VAL A 7 46.84 8.56 25.51
N VAL A 8 47.54 9.69 25.28
CA VAL A 8 46.99 10.81 24.50
C VAL A 8 46.84 10.46 23.03
N VAL A 9 47.80 9.75 22.43
CA VAL A 9 47.67 9.25 21.04
C VAL A 9 46.56 8.21 20.91
N CYS A 10 46.35 7.37 21.93
CA CYS A 10 45.24 6.41 21.94
C CYS A 10 43.87 7.12 22.05
N GLN A 11 43.77 8.21 22.81
CA GLN A 11 42.55 9.02 22.89
C GLN A 11 42.24 9.77 21.59
N PHE A 12 43.26 10.25 20.86
CA PHE A 12 43.07 10.86 19.54
C PHE A 12 42.69 9.84 18.45
N LEU A 13 43.28 8.65 18.46
CA LEU A 13 42.89 7.57 17.54
C LEU A 13 41.47 7.03 17.81
N LEU A 14 41.03 7.03 19.06
CA LEU A 14 39.65 6.70 19.44
C LEU A 14 38.65 7.80 19.06
N ALA A 15 39.08 9.06 19.01
CA ALA A 15 38.24 10.17 18.54
C ALA A 15 38.11 10.20 17.00
N ASP A 16 39.13 9.80 16.25
CA ASP A 16 39.05 9.67 14.78
C ASP A 16 38.30 8.41 14.31
N LEU A 17 38.21 7.36 15.15
CA LEU A 17 37.32 6.21 14.95
C LEU A 17 35.84 6.53 15.22
N ALA A 18 35.54 7.71 15.80
CA ALA A 18 34.21 8.32 15.79
C ALA A 18 33.91 9.08 14.47
N THR A 19 34.41 8.51 13.37
CA THR A 19 33.82 8.57 12.02
C THR A 19 32.73 7.50 11.83
N SER A 20 32.33 6.82 12.90
CA SER A 20 30.97 6.45 13.31
C SER A 20 29.81 6.70 12.32
N SER A 21 29.65 5.82 11.32
CA SER A 21 28.33 5.51 10.74
C SER A 21 28.17 4.07 10.20
N MET A 22 29.22 3.24 10.19
CA MET A 22 29.10 1.84 9.71
C MET A 22 29.01 0.79 10.83
N PHE A 23 29.44 1.10 12.06
CA PHE A 23 29.45 0.12 13.15
C PHE A 23 28.12 -0.03 13.90
N ASP A 24 27.14 0.85 13.68
CA ASP A 24 25.80 0.72 14.28
C ASP A 24 24.87 -0.22 13.49
N MET A 25 25.15 -0.48 12.20
CA MET A 25 24.31 -1.40 11.41
C MET A 25 24.56 -2.86 11.77
N GLU A 26 25.79 -3.24 12.13
CA GLU A 26 26.10 -4.63 12.52
C GLU A 26 25.53 -4.97 13.91
N LYS A 27 25.47 -3.99 14.82
CA LYS A 27 24.86 -4.15 16.15
C LYS A 27 23.32 -4.20 16.08
N PHE A 28 22.71 -3.46 15.14
CA PHE A 28 21.28 -3.54 14.84
C PHE A 28 20.88 -4.86 14.17
N LEU A 29 21.70 -5.38 13.23
CA LEU A 29 21.45 -6.68 12.60
C LEU A 29 21.63 -7.85 13.61
N LYS A 30 22.62 -7.76 14.51
CA LYS A 30 22.79 -8.74 15.60
C LYS A 30 21.68 -8.69 16.66
N SER A 31 21.02 -7.55 16.88
CA SER A 31 19.88 -7.48 17.80
C SER A 31 18.60 -8.06 17.20
N MET A 32 18.41 -8.00 15.87
CA MET A 32 17.25 -8.60 15.19
C MET A 32 17.26 -10.13 15.16
N ASP A 33 18.42 -10.77 15.21
CA ASP A 33 18.52 -12.24 15.24
C ASP A 33 18.30 -12.83 16.65
N THR A 34 18.26 -12.01 17.70
CA THR A 34 18.17 -12.48 19.09
C THR A 34 16.75 -12.37 19.70
N GLU A 35 15.77 -11.80 18.99
CA GLU A 35 14.37 -11.67 19.45
C GLU A 35 13.36 -12.50 18.64
N LYS A 36 13.79 -13.66 18.10
CA LYS A 36 12.87 -14.76 17.75
C LYS A 36 12.65 -15.67 18.95
N SER A 37 12.04 -15.15 20.00
CA SER A 37 11.34 -16.00 20.97
C SER A 37 10.23 -15.22 21.66
N SER A 38 9.02 -15.78 21.54
CA SER A 38 7.81 -15.50 22.32
C SER A 38 7.21 -14.08 22.27
N VAL A 39 6.19 -13.85 21.43
CA VAL A 39 4.89 -13.27 21.86
C VAL A 39 3.77 -13.83 20.98
N SER A 40 2.68 -14.15 21.67
CA SER A 40 1.46 -14.88 21.35
C SER A 40 0.37 -14.10 20.58
N HIS A 41 -0.46 -14.88 19.87
CA HIS A 41 -1.89 -14.68 19.58
C HIS A 41 -2.39 -13.34 19.03
N GLN A 42 -2.68 -13.33 17.73
CA GLN A 42 -3.94 -12.79 17.22
C GLN A 42 -4.60 -13.91 16.40
N GLU A 43 -5.67 -14.49 16.95
CA GLU A 43 -6.62 -15.32 16.20
C GLU A 43 -7.33 -14.43 15.20
N GLU A 44 -7.05 -14.64 13.91
CA GLU A 44 -7.99 -14.28 12.86
C GLU A 44 -9.21 -15.18 13.05
N GLU A 45 -10.38 -14.59 13.34
CA GLU A 45 -11.67 -15.27 13.30
C GLU A 45 -11.93 -15.74 11.85
N SER A 46 -11.35 -16.88 11.50
CA SER A 46 -11.82 -17.68 10.39
C SER A 46 -13.20 -18.21 10.75
N ILE A 47 -14.18 -17.99 9.88
CA ILE A 47 -15.51 -18.58 10.02
C ILE A 47 -15.31 -20.10 10.21
N PRO A 48 -15.75 -20.67 11.34
CA PRO A 48 -15.55 -22.09 11.61
C PRO A 48 -16.14 -22.90 10.47
N SER A 49 -15.40 -23.88 9.95
CA SER A 49 -15.88 -24.74 8.85
C SER A 49 -17.24 -25.38 9.18
N SER A 50 -17.51 -25.58 10.47
CA SER A 50 -18.81 -26.06 10.97
C SER A 50 -19.98 -25.12 10.66
N LEU A 51 -19.77 -23.80 10.68
CA LEU A 51 -20.79 -22.81 10.35
C LEU A 51 -21.09 -22.79 8.84
N LEU A 52 -20.07 -23.06 8.02
CA LEU A 52 -20.22 -23.22 6.58
C LEU A 52 -20.96 -24.52 6.24
N ASP A 53 -20.63 -25.61 6.94
CA ASP A 53 -21.30 -26.90 6.79
C ASP A 53 -22.77 -26.84 7.25
N GLU A 54 -23.05 -26.12 8.34
CA GLU A 54 -24.41 -25.90 8.83
C GLU A 54 -25.24 -25.05 7.86
N PHE A 55 -24.65 -24.00 7.29
CA PHE A 55 -25.30 -23.20 6.24
C PHE A 55 -25.58 -24.03 4.98
N THR A 56 -24.63 -24.86 4.57
CA THR A 56 -24.78 -25.74 3.40
C THR A 56 -25.86 -26.79 3.64
N THR A 57 -25.88 -27.39 4.84
CA THR A 57 -26.91 -28.36 5.25
C THR A 57 -28.30 -27.72 5.32
N TYR A 58 -28.40 -26.46 5.77
CA TYR A 58 -29.65 -25.71 5.79
C TYR A 58 -30.17 -25.42 4.37
N VAL A 59 -29.30 -24.99 3.46
CA VAL A 59 -29.64 -24.75 2.05
C VAL A 59 -30.04 -26.04 1.34
N ASP A 60 -29.33 -27.14 1.59
CA ASP A 60 -29.67 -28.45 1.04
C ASP A 60 -30.97 -28.99 1.64
N GLY A 61 -31.25 -28.70 2.92
CA GLY A 61 -32.53 -29.01 3.58
C GLY A 61 -33.72 -28.27 2.96
N LEU A 62 -33.55 -26.98 2.64
CA LEU A 62 -34.56 -26.19 1.91
C LEU A 62 -34.81 -26.71 0.48
N MET A 63 -33.81 -27.34 -0.14
CA MET A 63 -33.92 -27.99 -1.45
C MET A 63 -34.51 -29.41 -1.37
N SER A 64 -34.51 -30.03 -0.19
CA SER A 64 -34.93 -31.42 0.05
C SER A 64 -36.31 -31.54 0.72
N SER A 65 -36.89 -30.46 1.26
CA SER A 65 -38.24 -30.48 1.82
C SER A 65 -39.28 -30.43 0.70
N ASP A 66 -39.51 -31.59 0.09
CA ASP A 66 -40.47 -31.86 -0.98
C ASP A 66 -41.81 -32.34 -0.39
N ASP A 67 -42.34 -31.63 0.61
CA ASP A 67 -43.63 -31.95 1.25
C ASP A 67 -44.52 -30.70 1.35
N THR A 68 -45.28 -30.42 0.29
CA THR A 68 -46.77 -30.43 0.33
C THR A 68 -47.37 -29.93 -0.98
N SER A 69 -48.09 -30.84 -1.65
CA SER A 69 -49.38 -30.66 -2.31
C SER A 69 -49.67 -29.39 -3.14
N SER A 70 -49.76 -29.68 -4.44
CA SER A 70 -50.79 -29.22 -5.40
C SER A 70 -50.68 -27.83 -6.04
N LEU A 71 -50.54 -27.91 -7.37
CA LEU A 71 -50.90 -26.97 -8.44
C LEU A 71 -49.91 -25.83 -8.76
N SER A 72 -49.25 -26.01 -9.92
CA SER A 72 -48.51 -25.01 -10.73
C SER A 72 -47.09 -24.62 -10.27
N GLN A 73 -46.31 -25.54 -9.69
CA GLN A 73 -44.92 -25.28 -9.26
C GLN A 73 -43.81 -26.04 -10.03
N SER A 74 -44.13 -26.72 -11.13
CA SER A 74 -43.10 -27.42 -11.92
C SER A 74 -42.21 -26.47 -12.74
N ASP A 75 -42.72 -25.30 -13.15
CA ASP A 75 -41.98 -24.39 -14.02
C ASP A 75 -41.21 -23.31 -13.24
N MET A 76 -41.76 -22.79 -12.12
CA MET A 76 -41.03 -21.85 -11.24
C MET A 76 -39.80 -22.49 -10.58
N ASN A 77 -39.85 -23.78 -10.26
CA ASN A 77 -38.72 -24.48 -9.66
C ASN A 77 -37.58 -24.72 -10.66
N ARG A 78 -37.87 -24.82 -11.96
CA ARG A 78 -36.84 -25.00 -12.98
C ARG A 78 -36.09 -23.71 -13.25
N GLU A 79 -36.80 -22.59 -13.38
CA GLU A 79 -36.19 -21.28 -13.63
C GLU A 79 -35.39 -20.81 -12.41
N THR A 80 -35.92 -21.00 -11.21
CA THR A 80 -35.20 -20.72 -9.95
C THR A 80 -33.95 -21.60 -9.81
N LYS A 81 -34.03 -22.91 -10.12
CA LYS A 81 -32.85 -23.79 -10.12
C LYS A 81 -31.81 -23.38 -11.18
N ASN A 82 -32.25 -22.94 -12.36
CA ASN A 82 -31.34 -22.45 -13.38
C ASN A 82 -30.66 -21.15 -12.95
N TYR A 83 -31.40 -20.23 -12.34
CA TYR A 83 -30.86 -18.99 -11.78
C TYR A 83 -29.86 -19.25 -10.65
N PHE A 84 -30.17 -20.16 -9.73
CA PHE A 84 -29.22 -20.57 -8.68
C PHE A 84 -28.00 -21.30 -9.25
N ASN A 85 -28.14 -22.11 -10.29
CA ASN A 85 -27.00 -22.77 -10.95
C ASN A 85 -26.14 -21.78 -11.75
N GLU A 86 -26.73 -20.76 -12.37
CA GLU A 86 -25.99 -19.65 -12.99
C GLU A 86 -25.27 -18.83 -11.95
N LEU A 87 -25.93 -18.46 -10.84
CA LEU A 87 -25.32 -17.79 -9.69
C LEU A 87 -24.15 -18.61 -9.14
N ARG A 88 -24.34 -19.92 -8.96
CA ARG A 88 -23.29 -20.85 -8.51
C ARG A 88 -22.15 -20.92 -9.51
N LYS A 89 -22.39 -20.91 -10.82
CA LYS A 89 -21.33 -20.81 -11.85
C LYS A 89 -20.61 -19.47 -11.80
N THR A 90 -21.31 -18.36 -11.62
CA THR A 90 -20.68 -17.04 -11.49
C THR A 90 -19.89 -16.89 -10.19
N MET A 91 -20.30 -17.56 -9.12
CA MET A 91 -19.59 -17.61 -7.84
C MET A 91 -18.48 -18.68 -7.80
N SER A 92 -18.59 -19.75 -8.60
CA SER A 92 -17.54 -20.77 -8.78
C SER A 92 -16.51 -20.39 -9.84
N ASN A 93 -16.76 -19.36 -10.64
CA ASN A 93 -15.69 -18.54 -11.24
C ASN A 93 -15.03 -17.67 -10.16
N ASP A 94 -14.71 -18.27 -9.01
CA ASP A 94 -13.79 -17.71 -8.05
C ASP A 94 -12.53 -17.35 -8.84
N PRO A 95 -12.04 -16.09 -8.78
CA PRO A 95 -10.74 -15.75 -9.34
C PRO A 95 -9.76 -16.76 -8.77
N ILE A 96 -9.15 -17.57 -9.65
CA ILE A 96 -8.31 -18.74 -9.36
C ILE A 96 -7.79 -18.62 -7.93
N LYS A 97 -8.45 -19.30 -6.97
CA LYS A 97 -8.09 -19.18 -5.56
C LYS A 97 -6.74 -19.85 -5.41
N TYR A 98 -5.68 -19.09 -5.68
CA TYR A 98 -4.31 -19.58 -5.60
C TYR A 98 -4.18 -20.18 -4.20
N LYS A 99 -3.92 -21.49 -4.11
CA LYS A 99 -3.55 -22.11 -2.84
C LYS A 99 -2.16 -21.60 -2.47
N LEU A 100 -2.13 -20.37 -1.95
CA LEU A 100 -0.95 -19.71 -1.46
C LEU A 100 -0.53 -20.41 -0.18
N LYS A 101 0.74 -20.83 -0.13
CA LYS A 101 1.37 -21.26 1.11
C LYS A 101 1.51 -20.05 2.05
N PRO A 102 1.56 -20.26 3.37
CA PRO A 102 1.87 -19.19 4.32
C PRO A 102 3.10 -18.39 3.87
N GLY A 103 2.96 -17.06 3.81
CA GLY A 103 4.00 -16.14 3.34
C GLY A 103 4.05 -15.89 1.83
N GLN A 104 3.20 -16.53 1.01
CA GLN A 104 3.08 -16.19 -0.41
C GLN A 104 2.08 -15.04 -0.61
N VAL A 105 2.47 -14.06 -1.43
CA VAL A 105 1.61 -12.95 -1.86
C VAL A 105 0.89 -13.38 -3.15
N PRO A 106 -0.43 -13.16 -3.28
CA PRO A 106 -1.12 -13.44 -4.54
C PRO A 106 -0.45 -12.67 -5.69
N PRO A 107 -0.35 -13.27 -6.89
CA PRO A 107 0.12 -12.52 -8.05
C PRO A 107 -0.81 -11.33 -8.30
N LEU A 108 -0.24 -10.16 -8.55
CA LEU A 108 -1.01 -8.98 -8.96
C LEU A 108 -1.67 -9.26 -10.32
N GLU A 109 -2.88 -8.78 -10.56
CA GLU A 109 -3.59 -9.00 -11.83
C GLU A 109 -2.77 -8.55 -13.05
N CYS A 110 -2.06 -7.42 -12.92
CA CYS A 110 -1.15 -6.90 -13.93
C CYS A 110 0.01 -7.84 -14.29
N SER A 111 0.32 -8.84 -13.46
CA SER A 111 1.39 -9.81 -13.73
C SER A 111 1.11 -10.70 -14.94
N HIS A 112 -0.17 -10.83 -15.31
CA HIS A 112 -0.60 -11.57 -16.50
C HIS A 112 -0.53 -10.72 -17.78
N THR A 113 -0.37 -9.41 -17.65
CA THR A 113 -0.21 -8.53 -18.82
C THR A 113 1.19 -8.71 -19.43
N PRO A 114 1.36 -8.57 -20.76
CA PRO A 114 2.67 -8.73 -21.41
C PRO A 114 3.73 -7.72 -20.93
N PHE A 115 3.31 -6.65 -20.25
CA PHE A 115 4.18 -5.56 -19.81
C PHE A 115 4.50 -5.61 -18.31
N GLY A 116 3.78 -6.42 -17.54
CA GLY A 116 3.92 -6.55 -16.09
C GLY A 116 3.29 -5.39 -15.31
N CYS A 117 3.80 -5.14 -14.10
CA CYS A 117 3.22 -4.20 -13.15
C CYS A 117 4.10 -2.97 -12.89
N CYS A 118 3.46 -1.81 -12.76
CA CYS A 118 4.05 -0.63 -12.15
C CYS A 118 4.19 -0.81 -10.61
N PRO A 119 5.00 0.02 -9.93
CA PRO A 119 5.21 -0.06 -8.48
C PRO A 119 3.96 0.04 -7.60
N ASP A 120 2.88 0.61 -8.10
CA ASP A 120 1.56 0.73 -7.45
C ASP A 120 0.65 -0.48 -7.70
N GLY A 121 1.10 -1.44 -8.50
CA GLY A 121 0.32 -2.60 -8.90
C GLY A 121 -0.59 -2.35 -10.11
N SER A 122 -0.54 -1.18 -10.76
CA SER A 122 -1.23 -0.97 -12.02
C SER A 122 -0.57 -1.74 -13.16
N ALA A 123 -1.31 -2.00 -14.24
CA ALA A 123 -0.73 -2.54 -15.47
C ALA A 123 0.31 -1.57 -16.05
N ALA A 124 1.47 -2.09 -16.43
CA ALA A 124 2.50 -1.31 -17.08
C ALA A 124 2.06 -0.90 -18.50
N PRO A 125 2.27 0.36 -18.93
CA PRO A 125 1.84 0.81 -20.25
C PRO A 125 2.56 0.11 -21.42
N SER A 126 3.81 -0.30 -21.21
CA SER A 126 4.62 -0.95 -22.24
C SER A 126 5.76 -1.80 -21.65
N THR A 127 6.42 -2.56 -22.53
CA THR A 127 7.53 -3.46 -22.20
C THR A 127 8.62 -2.77 -21.38
N GLY A 128 9.19 -3.49 -20.41
CA GLY A 128 10.22 -2.94 -19.53
C GLY A 128 9.71 -1.90 -18.53
N LYS A 129 8.38 -1.81 -18.33
CA LYS A 129 7.72 -0.83 -17.44
C LYS A 129 7.93 0.61 -17.88
N GLU A 130 8.21 0.83 -19.17
CA GLU A 130 8.24 2.17 -19.73
C GLU A 130 6.87 2.84 -19.55
N GLY A 131 6.88 4.14 -19.25
CA GLY A 131 5.67 4.90 -18.95
C GLY A 131 5.21 4.85 -17.48
N CYS A 132 5.61 3.86 -16.67
CA CYS A 132 5.24 3.83 -15.25
C CYS A 132 5.69 5.09 -14.49
N ALA A 133 6.91 5.58 -14.77
CA ALA A 133 7.42 6.80 -14.16
C ALA A 133 6.57 8.05 -14.48
N MET A 134 6.03 8.12 -15.70
CA MET A 134 5.10 9.19 -16.09
C MET A 134 3.74 9.02 -15.42
N LEU A 135 3.21 7.79 -15.40
CA LEU A 135 1.92 7.44 -14.80
C LEU A 135 1.89 7.74 -13.29
N LEU A 136 2.91 7.28 -12.56
CA LEU A 136 3.04 7.48 -11.11
C LEU A 136 3.65 8.83 -10.75
N CYS A 137 4.02 9.62 -11.75
CA CYS A 137 4.72 10.88 -11.61
C CYS A 137 5.94 10.78 -10.69
N GLU A 138 6.86 9.89 -11.00
CA GLU A 138 8.10 9.69 -10.25
C GLU A 138 9.33 9.82 -11.13
N ASP A 139 10.47 10.04 -10.50
CA ASP A 139 11.76 9.97 -11.18
C ASP A 139 12.27 8.52 -11.16
N ILE A 140 12.76 8.06 -12.31
CA ILE A 140 13.43 6.75 -12.44
C ILE A 140 14.74 6.78 -11.63
N TYR A 141 15.54 7.84 -11.83
CA TYR A 141 16.81 8.05 -11.13
C TYR A 141 16.65 9.13 -10.07
N LYS A 142 16.03 8.77 -8.94
CA LYS A 142 15.61 9.71 -7.88
C LYS A 142 16.75 10.63 -7.44
N ASP A 143 17.90 10.08 -7.09
CA ASP A 143 19.05 10.86 -6.60
C ASP A 143 19.63 11.74 -7.70
N LYS A 144 19.87 11.18 -8.89
CA LYS A 144 20.43 11.92 -10.04
C LYS A 144 19.53 13.05 -10.51
N CYS A 145 18.23 12.82 -10.61
CA CYS A 145 17.27 13.85 -11.01
C CYS A 145 17.20 14.97 -9.95
N ASN A 146 17.25 14.62 -8.66
CA ASN A 146 17.28 15.59 -7.58
C ASN A 146 18.58 16.41 -7.56
N GLU A 147 19.74 15.77 -7.73
CA GLU A 147 21.05 16.42 -7.84
C GLU A 147 21.09 17.41 -9.02
N LEU A 148 20.64 16.98 -10.21
CA LEU A 148 20.58 17.86 -11.38
C LEU A 148 19.58 19.01 -11.19
N LEU A 149 18.49 18.78 -10.47
CA LEU A 149 17.51 19.82 -10.15
C LEU A 149 18.11 20.85 -9.18
N THR A 150 18.78 20.42 -8.11
CA THR A 150 19.37 21.32 -7.09
C THR A 150 20.55 22.10 -7.64
N THR A 151 21.35 21.51 -8.53
CA THR A 151 22.46 22.18 -9.21
C THR A 151 22.02 23.05 -10.40
N GLY A 152 20.73 23.02 -10.78
CA GLY A 152 20.21 23.75 -11.94
C GLY A 152 20.64 23.20 -13.30
N GLN A 153 21.18 21.97 -13.34
CA GLN A 153 21.70 21.30 -14.54
C GLN A 153 20.68 20.38 -15.22
N LEU A 154 19.47 20.25 -14.67
CA LEU A 154 18.44 19.35 -15.20
C LEU A 154 17.91 19.85 -16.55
N ASP A 155 18.34 19.21 -17.66
CA ASP A 155 17.78 19.43 -18.99
C ASP A 155 16.48 18.64 -19.18
N CYS A 156 15.36 19.29 -18.87
CA CYS A 156 14.03 18.71 -19.01
C CYS A 156 13.59 18.45 -20.46
N LYS A 157 14.29 18.95 -21.49
CA LYS A 157 13.99 18.57 -22.88
C LYS A 157 14.45 17.13 -23.15
N LYS A 158 15.57 16.72 -22.55
CA LYS A 158 16.17 15.39 -22.74
C LYS A 158 15.77 14.39 -21.66
N MET A 159 15.55 14.87 -20.44
CA MET A 159 15.40 14.00 -19.27
C MET A 159 13.96 13.79 -18.81
N TRP A 160 12.94 14.41 -19.43
CA TRP A 160 11.57 14.35 -18.91
C TRP A 160 11.00 12.93 -18.73
N ARG A 161 11.40 11.95 -19.55
CA ARG A 161 10.95 10.55 -19.38
C ARG A 161 11.58 9.85 -18.16
N LYS A 162 12.74 10.34 -17.71
CA LYS A 162 13.52 9.79 -16.59
C LYS A 162 13.31 10.58 -15.31
N CYS A 163 13.03 11.88 -15.43
CA CYS A 163 12.84 12.82 -14.34
C CYS A 163 11.46 13.48 -14.44
N ALA A 164 10.40 12.66 -14.61
CA ALA A 164 9.06 13.16 -14.90
C ALA A 164 8.56 14.12 -13.81
N PHE A 165 8.80 13.77 -12.54
CA PHE A 165 8.43 14.57 -11.39
C PHE A 165 9.26 15.84 -11.31
N SER A 166 10.59 15.71 -11.32
CA SER A 166 11.49 16.87 -11.20
C SER A 166 11.30 17.88 -12.34
N CYS A 167 10.93 17.41 -13.53
CA CYS A 167 10.61 18.25 -14.69
C CYS A 167 9.16 18.75 -14.74
N ARG A 168 8.31 18.39 -13.78
CA ARG A 168 6.87 18.75 -13.74
C ARG A 168 6.13 18.39 -15.03
N ARG A 169 6.47 17.25 -15.64
CA ARG A 169 5.85 16.76 -16.89
C ARG A 169 4.74 15.74 -16.66
N CYS A 170 4.45 15.45 -15.40
CA CYS A 170 3.40 14.57 -14.96
C CYS A 170 2.54 15.28 -13.90
N LYS A 171 1.36 14.74 -13.65
CA LYS A 171 0.52 15.16 -12.53
C LYS A 171 0.68 14.13 -11.42
N THR A 172 0.99 14.58 -10.21
CA THR A 172 0.94 13.69 -9.05
C THR A 172 -0.49 13.20 -8.87
N ALA A 173 -0.64 12.00 -8.28
CA ALA A 173 -1.94 11.56 -7.79
C ALA A 173 -2.55 12.67 -6.93
N ALA A 174 -3.86 12.89 -7.13
CA ALA A 174 -4.58 13.84 -6.32
C ALA A 174 -4.53 13.40 -4.84
N ALA A 175 -4.65 14.37 -3.93
CA ALA A 175 -4.78 14.02 -2.53
C ALA A 175 -6.04 13.15 -2.35
N PRO A 176 -6.03 12.17 -1.42
CA PRO A 176 -7.17 11.27 -1.21
C PRO A 176 -8.51 12.02 -1.06
N ILE A 177 -8.49 13.15 -0.35
CA ILE A 177 -9.67 14.02 -0.19
C ILE A 177 -10.21 14.56 -1.51
N SER A 178 -9.35 15.03 -2.42
CA SER A 178 -9.77 15.58 -3.72
C SER A 178 -10.35 14.51 -4.63
N ASP A 179 -9.85 13.27 -4.53
CA ASP A 179 -10.43 12.15 -5.27
C ASP A 179 -11.78 11.72 -4.69
N CYS A 180 -11.96 11.80 -3.38
CA CYS A 180 -13.27 11.63 -2.76
C CYS A 180 -14.28 12.69 -3.22
N GLU A 181 -13.91 13.98 -3.18
CA GLU A 181 -14.82 15.08 -3.56
C GLU A 181 -15.28 14.98 -5.01
N ARG A 182 -14.39 14.49 -5.89
CA ARG A 182 -14.70 14.27 -7.31
C ARG A 182 -15.66 13.10 -7.51
N ASN A 183 -15.47 12.02 -6.77
CA ASN A 183 -16.26 10.79 -6.91
C ASN A 183 -17.61 10.87 -6.18
N TYR A 184 -17.69 11.70 -5.13
CA TYR A 184 -18.87 11.89 -4.30
C TYR A 184 -19.23 13.38 -4.20
N PRO A 185 -19.66 14.01 -5.32
CA PRO A 185 -19.98 15.42 -5.32
C PRO A 185 -21.10 15.74 -4.32
N GLY A 186 -20.85 16.71 -3.43
CA GLY A 186 -21.78 17.12 -2.38
C GLY A 186 -21.71 16.30 -1.08
N ALA A 187 -20.91 15.23 -1.04
CA ALA A 187 -20.60 14.54 0.21
C ALA A 187 -19.48 15.26 0.96
N PHE A 188 -19.47 15.13 2.30
CA PHE A 188 -18.31 15.48 3.10
C PHE A 188 -17.23 14.41 2.90
N CYS A 189 -15.98 14.82 2.64
CA CYS A 189 -14.87 13.89 2.46
C CYS A 189 -13.85 14.02 3.59
N CYS A 190 -13.47 12.87 4.16
CA CYS A 190 -12.42 12.80 5.17
C CYS A 190 -11.03 12.97 4.53
N TRP A 191 -10.03 13.32 5.34
CA TRP A 191 -8.65 13.48 4.89
C TRP A 191 -8.06 12.21 4.23
N ASP A 192 -8.55 11.03 4.64
CA ASP A 192 -8.13 9.72 4.12
C ASP A 192 -8.85 9.34 2.80
N GLY A 193 -9.63 10.26 2.22
CA GLY A 193 -10.33 10.07 0.96
C GLY A 193 -11.59 9.21 1.07
N LYS A 194 -12.10 8.98 2.28
CA LYS A 194 -13.38 8.29 2.47
C LYS A 194 -14.53 9.29 2.61
N PRO A 195 -15.73 8.95 2.11
CA PRO A 195 -16.91 9.74 2.39
C PRO A 195 -17.22 9.70 3.90
N GLY A 196 -17.45 10.88 4.47
CA GLY A 196 -17.89 11.03 5.86
C GLY A 196 -19.28 10.42 6.04
N THR A 197 -19.47 9.67 7.12
CA THR A 197 -20.76 9.02 7.41
C THR A 197 -21.55 9.85 8.41
N GLY A 198 -22.22 10.88 7.90
CA GLY A 198 -23.15 11.72 8.67
C GLY A 198 -23.10 13.20 8.30
N PRO A 199 -24.04 14.02 8.79
CA PRO A 199 -23.98 15.47 8.62
C PRO A 199 -22.68 16.01 9.23
N GLU A 200 -22.01 16.90 8.50
CA GLU A 200 -20.74 17.56 8.87
C GLU A 200 -19.52 16.63 9.01
N GLY A 201 -19.52 15.45 8.38
CA GLY A 201 -18.33 14.59 8.40
C GLY A 201 -18.09 13.87 9.72
N LYS A 202 -19.13 13.75 10.57
CA LYS A 202 -19.08 12.91 11.77
C LYS A 202 -18.59 11.50 11.36
N ARG A 203 -17.68 10.95 12.17
CA ARG A 203 -16.97 9.66 11.97
C ARG A 203 -15.75 9.67 11.03
N CYS A 204 -15.23 10.82 10.59
CA CYS A 204 -13.88 10.84 10.06
C CYS A 204 -12.86 10.43 11.13
N ARG A 205 -11.79 9.75 10.70
CA ARG A 205 -10.64 9.45 11.56
C ARG A 205 -9.96 10.76 11.99
N PRO A 206 -9.35 10.81 13.19
CA PRO A 206 -8.56 11.97 13.59
C PRO A 206 -7.47 12.24 12.56
N CYS A 207 -7.25 13.51 12.24
CA CYS A 207 -6.27 13.95 11.26
C CYS A 207 -4.92 14.14 11.96
N ILE A 208 -4.24 13.03 12.23
CA ILE A 208 -2.95 12.97 12.93
C ILE A 208 -2.01 12.06 12.16
N ASP A 209 -0.69 12.27 12.30
CA ASP A 209 0.29 11.36 11.72
C ASP A 209 0.24 9.98 12.41
N HIS A 210 -0.06 8.92 11.66
CA HIS A 210 -0.11 7.57 12.23
C HIS A 210 1.29 7.03 12.58
N TYR A 211 2.33 7.55 11.91
CA TYR A 211 3.72 7.14 12.12
C TYR A 211 4.63 8.36 12.33
N HIS A 212 4.37 9.17 13.35
CA HIS A 212 5.09 10.44 13.62
C HIS A 212 6.60 10.42 13.34
N ARG A 213 7.34 9.42 13.85
CA ARG A 213 8.80 9.31 13.60
C ARG A 213 9.14 9.10 12.13
N ALA A 214 8.45 8.19 11.44
CA ALA A 214 8.68 7.93 10.02
C ALA A 214 8.29 9.15 9.17
N CYS A 215 7.18 9.81 9.51
CA CYS A 215 6.74 11.04 8.86
C CYS A 215 7.81 12.14 8.95
N ALA A 216 8.40 12.35 10.14
CA ALA A 216 9.47 13.31 10.34
C ALA A 216 10.73 12.98 9.51
N ILE A 217 11.18 11.72 9.53
CA ILE A 217 12.36 11.27 8.76
C ILE A 217 12.13 11.45 7.26
N PHE A 218 11.00 11.01 6.73
CA PHE A 218 10.73 11.14 5.29
C PHE A 218 10.55 12.58 4.85
N LYS A 219 9.98 13.45 5.71
CA LYS A 219 9.89 14.89 5.47
C LYS A 219 11.28 15.49 5.25
N GLU A 220 12.24 15.15 6.10
CA GLU A 220 13.60 15.67 6.06
C GLU A 220 14.45 15.05 4.94
N VAL A 221 14.52 13.71 4.89
CA VAL A 221 15.48 13.00 4.03
C VAL A 221 14.99 12.90 2.59
N SER A 222 13.69 12.84 2.38
CA SER A 222 13.10 12.54 1.05
C SER A 222 12.12 13.59 0.57
N ARG A 223 12.10 14.77 1.21
CA ARG A 223 11.16 15.88 0.95
C ARG A 223 9.69 15.52 1.21
N GLY A 224 9.44 14.42 1.90
CA GLY A 224 8.13 13.92 2.31
C GLY A 224 7.10 13.90 1.19
N CYS A 225 6.08 14.73 1.33
CA CYS A 225 4.93 14.79 0.44
C CYS A 225 5.29 15.37 -0.95
N GLN A 226 6.46 16.01 -1.07
CA GLN A 226 7.05 16.48 -2.33
C GLN A 226 8.21 15.60 -2.82
N SER A 227 8.31 14.36 -2.34
CA SER A 227 9.31 13.41 -2.81
C SER A 227 9.16 13.15 -4.32
N ASN A 228 10.26 12.93 -5.03
CA ASN A 228 10.22 12.43 -6.40
C ASN A 228 10.02 10.91 -6.50
N SER A 229 9.82 10.24 -5.36
CA SER A 229 9.45 8.83 -5.26
C SER A 229 7.94 8.67 -5.02
N TRP A 230 7.26 7.94 -5.90
CA TRP A 230 5.83 7.67 -5.74
C TRP A 230 5.54 6.96 -4.40
N ARG A 231 6.34 5.95 -4.03
CA ARG A 231 6.15 5.19 -2.78
C ARG A 231 6.21 6.08 -1.54
N ILE A 232 7.16 7.00 -1.51
CA ILE A 232 7.32 7.92 -0.37
C ILE A 232 6.16 8.89 -0.32
N ARG A 233 5.79 9.51 -1.44
CA ARG A 233 4.61 10.40 -1.47
C ARG A 233 3.35 9.67 -1.05
N ASN A 234 3.12 8.47 -1.57
CA ASN A 234 1.94 7.65 -1.25
C ASN A 234 1.90 7.34 0.25
N PHE A 235 3.02 6.93 0.84
CA PHE A 235 3.12 6.72 2.29
C PHE A 235 2.80 8.01 3.06
N MET A 236 3.41 9.13 2.68
CA MET A 236 3.24 10.41 3.36
C MET A 236 1.79 10.92 3.27
N GLN A 237 1.15 10.83 2.10
CA GLN A 237 -0.23 11.24 1.90
C GLN A 237 -1.23 10.34 2.65
N THR A 238 -0.92 9.05 2.80
CA THR A 238 -1.83 8.07 3.43
C THR A 238 -1.69 8.04 4.94
N HIS A 239 -0.50 8.27 5.48
CA HIS A 239 -0.19 8.04 6.89
C HIS A 239 0.32 9.27 7.64
N CYS A 240 0.65 10.35 6.93
CA CYS A 240 1.24 11.56 7.52
C CYS A 240 0.43 12.82 7.15
N PRO A 241 -0.90 12.84 7.37
CA PRO A 241 -1.75 13.94 6.93
C PRO A 241 -1.42 15.27 7.61
N GLU A 242 -0.96 15.24 8.86
CA GLU A 242 -0.58 16.44 9.61
C GLU A 242 0.76 16.97 9.09
N THR A 243 1.78 16.10 8.97
CA THR A 243 3.07 16.47 8.40
C THR A 243 2.96 16.99 6.97
N CYS A 244 2.01 16.46 6.18
CA CYS A 244 1.75 16.91 4.82
C CYS A 244 0.89 18.17 4.72
N GLY A 245 0.38 18.70 5.83
CA GLY A 245 -0.53 19.86 5.82
C GLY A 245 -1.86 19.57 5.10
N ILE A 246 -2.29 18.30 5.06
CA ILE A 246 -3.61 17.90 4.55
C ILE A 246 -4.68 18.33 5.55
N CYS A 247 -4.38 18.18 6.84
CA CYS A 247 -5.19 18.71 7.92
C CYS A 247 -5.06 20.25 7.90
N SER A 248 -6.13 20.96 7.52
CA SER A 248 -6.24 22.38 7.83
C SER A 248 -6.51 22.49 9.34
N ALA A 249 -5.64 23.18 10.07
CA ALA A 249 -5.84 23.46 11.49
C ALA A 249 -7.08 24.32 11.73
#